data_AF-F6YNH3-F1
#
_entry.id   AF-F6YNH3-F1
#
_cell.length_a   1.000
_cell.length_b   1.000
_cell.length_c   1.000
_cell.angle_alpha   90.00
_cell.angle_beta   90.00
_cell.angle_gamma   90.00
#
_symmetry.space_group_name_H-M   'P 1'
#
loop_
_entity.id
_entity.type
_entity.pdbx_description
1 polymer ?
#
loop_
_entity_poly.entity_id
_entity_poly.type
_entity_poly.pdbx_seq_one_letter_code
_entity_poly.pdbx_strand_id
1 'polypeptide(L)'
;NMLYQPEDDQNTGPSVDSVDPEERIKARRERIKKRIEQVKREALGEDAVVEKEVSSDIGKGKEQVELSRTRLEKLRNDGLELVTNVAMAGDAREMQHRIQEAEFKHTRVEKLEAEAKTSSEKFDDISRRWSATQMKEIPHDLHEMLVEQTQACDTVIDEKNNLINQLQMSLHVKDDEYVKDLKKQSEDVDLMIERMEEQVKNLTKSYRDELIQIENSFMEERGMVLKNNRSKWDGTMTQRREREEEYLKMRFKRVEDHEAQLDSLRTHDTEEYNMVKIKLETDVQILEQQLQQMKATYQLNQEKLEYNFQVLKKRDEENTITKSQQKRKITRLQDTLNSFRLKLAKQEKHYKEENQSLVDEYKRIADQYKELHKKMKHFSATDWKKFESIWKMNEEEVKDLVKQVLKADQTIHEQQLGLQWHQPNVYVVSLQLTGPLETQEQDPRPSAHSYAKEIVTAAANLGSDADESKVKITPESNLSLGLVKQLLEVLCDEGGFLMEEKLNKLLQPLQSEERSLIRLDAIFKALNIETEDDVNKLSNY
;
A
#
# COMPACT_ATOMS: atom_id res chain seq x y z
N ASN A 1 37.79 -69.86 -62.23
CA ASN A 1 36.60 -70.19 -61.43
C ASN A 1 36.90 -69.79 -59.99
N MET A 2 36.35 -68.69 -59.49
CA MET A 2 34.94 -68.49 -59.10
C MET A 2 34.56 -69.28 -57.85
N LEU A 3 34.61 -68.60 -56.71
CA LEU A 3 33.61 -68.76 -55.64
C LEU A 3 33.48 -67.44 -54.87
N TYR A 4 32.98 -66.40 -55.55
CA TYR A 4 32.56 -65.16 -54.89
C TYR A 4 31.06 -65.30 -54.60
N GLN A 5 30.71 -65.60 -53.36
CA GLN A 5 29.30 -65.61 -52.94
C GLN A 5 28.85 -64.17 -52.69
N PRO A 6 27.81 -63.66 -53.37
CA PRO A 6 27.15 -62.44 -52.92
C PRO A 6 26.35 -62.78 -51.67
N GLU A 7 26.73 -62.22 -50.53
CA GLU A 7 25.83 -62.08 -49.40
C GLU A 7 24.78 -61.00 -49.77
N ASP A 8 23.74 -61.42 -50.50
CA ASP A 8 22.48 -60.67 -50.64
C ASP A 8 21.74 -60.69 -49.28
N ASP A 9 22.39 -60.15 -48.26
CA ASP A 9 21.86 -60.05 -46.90
C ASP A 9 20.81 -58.93 -46.91
N GLN A 10 19.55 -59.33 -47.14
CA GLN A 10 18.41 -58.43 -47.32
C GLN A 10 18.07 -57.72 -46.02
N ASN A 11 18.86 -56.69 -45.68
CA ASN A 11 18.66 -55.79 -44.55
C ASN A 11 17.46 -54.85 -44.81
N THR A 12 16.30 -55.46 -45.05
CA THR A 12 15.00 -54.83 -45.23
C THR A 12 14.47 -54.42 -43.87
N GLY A 13 14.97 -53.27 -43.38
CA GLY A 13 14.54 -52.68 -42.12
C GLY A 13 13.02 -52.49 -42.03
N PRO A 14 12.46 -52.35 -40.81
CA PRO A 14 11.06 -52.62 -40.51
C PRO A 14 10.05 -52.06 -41.53
N SER A 15 9.27 -52.94 -42.15
CA SER A 15 8.26 -52.57 -43.14
C SER A 15 6.92 -52.19 -42.50
N VAL A 16 6.26 -51.16 -43.05
CA VAL A 16 4.88 -50.78 -42.65
C VAL A 16 3.84 -51.74 -43.25
N ASP A 17 4.26 -52.55 -44.22
CA ASP A 17 3.42 -53.49 -44.97
C ASP A 17 3.68 -54.95 -44.54
N SER A 18 4.47 -55.16 -43.47
CA SER A 18 4.68 -56.47 -42.84
C SER A 18 3.37 -57.04 -42.27
N VAL A 19 3.29 -58.36 -42.19
CA VAL A 19 2.17 -59.07 -41.55
C VAL A 19 2.20 -58.90 -40.02
N ASP A 20 3.37 -58.75 -39.43
CA ASP A 20 3.55 -58.59 -37.99
C ASP A 20 3.04 -57.22 -37.48
N PRO A 21 2.18 -57.16 -36.45
CA PRO A 21 1.89 -55.93 -35.73
C PRO A 21 3.11 -55.21 -35.16
N GLU A 22 4.12 -55.91 -34.62
CA GLU A 22 5.25 -55.24 -33.98
C GLU A 22 6.20 -54.56 -34.98
N GLU A 23 6.58 -55.24 -36.05
CA GLU A 23 7.36 -54.62 -37.13
C GLU A 23 6.68 -53.37 -37.68
N ARG A 24 5.36 -53.40 -37.92
CA ARG A 24 4.62 -52.22 -38.37
C ARG A 24 4.61 -51.09 -37.33
N ILE A 25 4.61 -51.40 -36.04
CA ILE A 25 4.74 -50.40 -34.97
C ILE A 25 6.17 -49.81 -34.95
N LYS A 26 7.20 -50.65 -35.08
CA LYS A 26 8.62 -50.22 -35.18
C LYS A 26 8.82 -49.33 -36.41
N ALA A 27 8.39 -49.76 -37.58
CA ALA A 27 8.41 -49.03 -38.84
C ALA A 27 7.69 -47.67 -38.78
N ARG A 28 6.50 -47.63 -38.18
CA ARG A 28 5.76 -46.36 -37.98
C ARG A 28 6.46 -45.44 -36.99
N ARG A 29 7.02 -45.96 -35.88
CA ARG A 29 7.83 -45.19 -34.93
C ARG A 29 9.08 -44.62 -35.59
N GLU A 30 9.75 -45.36 -36.46
CA GLU A 30 10.91 -44.88 -37.22
C GLU A 30 10.55 -43.82 -38.26
N ARG A 31 9.45 -43.98 -39.01
CA ARG A 31 8.95 -42.92 -39.91
C ARG A 31 8.60 -41.65 -39.14
N ILE A 32 7.95 -41.77 -37.97
CA ILE A 32 7.63 -40.62 -37.11
C ILE A 32 8.90 -39.98 -36.55
N LYS A 33 9.88 -40.77 -36.07
CA LYS A 33 11.17 -40.26 -35.57
C LYS A 33 11.92 -39.52 -36.68
N LYS A 34 12.08 -40.12 -37.86
CA LYS A 34 12.71 -39.49 -39.04
C LYS A 34 12.01 -38.20 -39.44
N ARG A 35 10.67 -38.14 -39.40
CA ARG A 35 9.89 -36.92 -39.72
C ARG A 35 10.05 -35.82 -38.66
N ILE A 36 10.08 -36.17 -37.37
CA ILE A 36 10.36 -35.22 -36.29
C ILE A 36 11.81 -34.69 -36.40
N GLU A 37 12.76 -35.57 -36.71
CA GLU A 37 14.17 -35.21 -36.88
C GLU A 37 14.40 -34.33 -38.11
N GLN A 38 13.72 -34.60 -39.23
CA GLN A 38 13.69 -33.75 -40.42
C GLN A 38 13.13 -32.36 -40.09
N VAL A 39 11.92 -32.27 -39.51
CA VAL A 39 11.31 -31.00 -39.11
C VAL A 39 12.20 -30.23 -38.11
N LYS A 40 12.98 -30.95 -37.28
CA LYS A 40 13.95 -30.32 -36.36
C LYS A 40 15.17 -29.74 -37.08
N ARG A 41 15.67 -30.37 -38.16
CA ARG A 41 16.75 -29.80 -39.00
C ARG A 41 16.26 -28.61 -39.81
N GLU A 42 15.08 -28.73 -40.43
CA GLU A 42 14.38 -27.65 -41.14
C GLU A 42 14.17 -26.43 -40.22
N ALA A 43 13.77 -26.65 -38.95
CA ALA A 43 13.62 -25.59 -37.94
C ALA A 43 14.94 -25.03 -37.38
N LEU A 44 16.09 -25.66 -37.63
CA LEU A 44 17.42 -25.13 -37.27
C LEU A 44 18.08 -24.34 -38.41
N GLY A 45 17.52 -24.35 -39.62
CA GLY A 45 18.16 -23.75 -40.80
C GLY A 45 19.39 -24.52 -41.29
N GLU A 46 19.58 -25.77 -40.84
CA GLU A 46 20.57 -26.69 -41.40
C GLU A 46 20.06 -27.20 -42.75
N ASP A 47 20.28 -26.39 -43.79
CA ASP A 47 19.96 -26.75 -45.17
C ASP A 47 20.66 -28.07 -45.51
N ALA A 48 19.86 -29.09 -45.84
CA ALA A 48 20.32 -30.47 -45.91
C ALA A 48 21.06 -30.77 -47.22
N VAL A 49 22.17 -30.06 -47.45
CA VAL A 49 23.26 -30.48 -48.33
C VAL A 49 23.91 -31.71 -47.71
N VAL A 50 23.17 -32.82 -47.71
CA VAL A 50 23.76 -34.15 -47.73
C VAL A 50 24.37 -34.29 -49.12
N GLU A 51 25.56 -33.71 -49.27
CA GLU A 51 26.56 -34.33 -50.11
C GLU A 51 26.62 -35.79 -49.67
N LYS A 52 26.11 -36.67 -50.55
CA LYS A 52 26.66 -38.01 -50.57
C LYS A 52 28.13 -37.80 -50.93
N GLU A 53 29.00 -37.88 -49.94
CA GLU A 53 30.38 -38.33 -50.14
C GLU A 53 30.28 -39.70 -50.80
N VAL A 54 30.17 -39.72 -52.13
CA VAL A 54 30.29 -40.93 -52.92
C VAL A 54 31.77 -41.28 -52.80
N SER A 55 32.08 -42.17 -51.85
CA SER A 55 33.44 -42.61 -51.54
C SER A 55 33.99 -43.56 -52.62
N SER A 56 33.86 -43.15 -53.89
CA SER A 56 34.57 -43.68 -55.05
C SER A 56 35.99 -43.14 -55.15
N ASP A 57 36.39 -42.23 -54.25
CA ASP A 57 37.79 -41.93 -53.95
C ASP A 57 38.46 -43.20 -53.38
N ILE A 58 38.91 -44.04 -54.31
CA ILE A 58 39.86 -45.11 -54.06
C ILE A 58 41.12 -44.45 -53.52
N GLY A 59 41.36 -44.56 -52.20
CA GLY A 59 42.51 -43.95 -51.54
C GLY A 59 43.82 -44.24 -52.28
N LYS A 60 44.72 -43.26 -52.34
CA LYS A 60 45.94 -43.27 -53.16
C LYS A 60 46.80 -44.53 -52.96
N GLY A 61 46.81 -45.11 -51.76
CA GLY A 61 47.46 -46.40 -51.51
C GLY A 61 46.83 -47.56 -52.27
N LYS A 62 45.49 -47.60 -52.38
CA LYS A 62 44.76 -48.60 -53.17
C LYS A 62 44.91 -48.39 -54.68
N GLU A 63 44.92 -47.14 -55.14
CA GLU A 63 45.20 -46.81 -56.55
C GLU A 63 46.60 -47.31 -56.94
N GLN A 64 47.61 -47.01 -56.11
CA GLN A 64 48.96 -47.50 -56.30
C GLN A 64 49.06 -49.04 -56.29
N VAL A 65 48.28 -49.76 -55.48
CA VAL A 65 48.26 -51.23 -55.47
C VAL A 65 47.83 -51.82 -56.83
N GLU A 66 46.77 -51.30 -57.46
CA GLU A 66 46.34 -51.80 -58.78
C GLU A 66 47.28 -51.36 -59.92
N LEU A 67 47.89 -50.18 -59.83
CA LEU A 67 48.96 -49.73 -60.75
C LEU A 67 50.20 -50.64 -60.66
N SER A 68 50.68 -50.92 -59.45
CA SER A 68 51.79 -51.84 -59.21
C SER A 68 51.46 -53.26 -59.67
N ARG A 69 50.26 -53.76 -59.38
CA ARG A 69 49.78 -55.09 -59.83
C ARG A 69 49.79 -55.21 -61.35
N THR A 70 49.22 -54.25 -62.07
CA THR A 70 49.16 -54.27 -63.54
C THR A 70 50.55 -54.15 -64.18
N ARG A 71 51.46 -53.35 -63.60
CA ARG A 71 52.88 -53.28 -64.01
C ARG A 71 53.60 -54.63 -63.81
N LEU A 72 53.40 -55.28 -62.66
CA LEU A 72 54.02 -56.59 -62.34
C LEU A 72 53.45 -57.73 -63.19
N GLU A 73 52.14 -57.73 -63.45
CA GLU A 73 51.48 -58.69 -64.34
C GLU A 73 52.00 -58.56 -65.78
N LYS A 74 52.20 -57.33 -66.28
CA LYS A 74 52.85 -57.12 -67.57
C LYS A 74 54.30 -57.65 -67.56
N LEU A 75 55.12 -57.25 -66.58
CA LEU A 75 56.53 -57.69 -66.49
C LEU A 75 56.67 -59.23 -66.42
N ARG A 76 55.74 -59.91 -65.74
CA ARG A 76 55.66 -61.37 -65.72
C ARG A 76 55.43 -61.94 -67.12
N ASN A 77 54.49 -61.37 -67.89
CA ASN A 77 54.14 -61.84 -69.22
C ASN A 77 55.27 -61.56 -70.22
N ASP A 78 55.78 -60.33 -70.28
CA ASP A 78 56.91 -59.92 -71.13
C ASP A 78 58.14 -60.83 -70.91
N GLY A 79 58.42 -61.18 -69.64
CA GLY A 79 59.49 -62.13 -69.29
C GLY A 79 59.20 -63.58 -69.66
N LEU A 80 57.95 -64.04 -69.58
CA LEU A 80 57.55 -65.39 -69.97
C LEU A 80 57.72 -65.58 -71.49
N GLU A 81 57.42 -64.57 -72.29
CA GLU A 81 57.67 -64.57 -73.73
C GLU A 81 59.17 -64.70 -74.04
N LEU A 82 60.04 -63.95 -73.33
CA LEU A 82 61.50 -64.03 -73.51
C LEU A 82 62.08 -65.44 -73.26
N VAL A 83 61.56 -66.18 -72.28
CA VAL A 83 61.94 -67.58 -72.02
C VAL A 83 61.32 -68.52 -73.07
N THR A 84 60.02 -68.38 -73.33
CA THR A 84 59.26 -69.24 -74.28
C THR A 84 59.82 -69.16 -75.71
N ASN A 85 60.35 -68.00 -76.12
CA ASN A 85 61.02 -67.81 -77.40
C ASN A 85 62.24 -68.72 -77.61
N VAL A 86 62.91 -69.21 -76.55
CA VAL A 86 63.99 -70.20 -76.68
C VAL A 86 63.41 -71.58 -77.03
N ALA A 87 62.36 -72.00 -76.32
CA ALA A 87 61.68 -73.28 -76.58
C ALA A 87 61.10 -73.33 -78.00
N MET A 88 60.37 -72.30 -78.43
CA MET A 88 59.82 -72.22 -79.79
C MET A 88 60.92 -72.24 -80.88
N ALA A 89 62.08 -71.64 -80.61
CA ALA A 89 63.21 -71.71 -81.54
C ALA A 89 63.85 -73.11 -81.58
N GLY A 90 63.83 -73.86 -80.47
CA GLY A 90 64.20 -75.27 -80.40
C GLY A 90 63.24 -76.15 -81.20
N ASP A 91 61.92 -76.05 -80.94
CA ASP A 91 60.88 -76.80 -81.63
C ASP A 91 60.91 -76.57 -83.16
N ALA A 92 61.10 -75.33 -83.59
CA ALA A 92 61.23 -74.99 -85.01
C ALA A 92 62.45 -75.64 -85.67
N ARG A 93 63.57 -75.81 -84.95
CA ARG A 93 64.77 -76.49 -85.45
C ARG A 93 64.61 -78.00 -85.48
N GLU A 94 64.01 -78.59 -84.45
CA GLU A 94 63.70 -80.03 -84.41
C GLU A 94 62.72 -80.43 -85.53
N MET A 95 61.70 -79.59 -85.79
CA MET A 95 60.80 -79.78 -86.94
C MET A 95 61.56 -79.75 -88.26
N GLN A 96 62.50 -78.80 -88.44
CA GLN A 96 63.33 -78.71 -89.64
C GLN A 96 64.29 -79.90 -89.79
N HIS A 97 64.89 -80.39 -88.70
CA HIS A 97 65.75 -81.58 -88.71
C HIS A 97 64.95 -82.83 -89.13
N ARG A 98 63.74 -83.04 -88.59
CA ARG A 98 62.87 -84.17 -88.97
C ARG A 98 62.50 -84.20 -90.45
N ILE A 99 62.29 -83.04 -91.07
CA ILE A 99 62.06 -82.92 -92.52
C ILE A 99 63.29 -83.40 -93.29
N GLN A 100 64.47 -82.88 -92.94
CA GLN A 100 65.74 -83.24 -93.60
C GLN A 100 66.10 -84.72 -93.38
N GLU A 101 65.90 -85.27 -92.19
CA GLU A 101 66.14 -86.68 -91.91
C GLU A 101 65.22 -87.60 -92.73
N ALA A 102 63.95 -87.20 -92.95
CA ALA A 102 63.05 -87.93 -93.83
C ALA A 102 63.52 -87.95 -95.29
N GLU A 103 64.02 -86.82 -95.81
CA GLU A 103 64.60 -86.71 -97.16
C GLU A 103 65.89 -87.55 -97.31
N PHE A 104 66.81 -87.47 -96.35
CA PHE A 104 68.02 -88.30 -96.33
C PHE A 104 67.71 -89.79 -96.19
N LYS A 105 66.69 -90.15 -95.41
CA LYS A 105 66.24 -91.53 -95.26
C LYS A 105 65.63 -92.06 -96.56
N HIS A 106 64.79 -91.27 -97.23
CA HIS A 106 64.17 -91.63 -98.50
C HIS A 106 65.23 -91.86 -99.60
N THR A 107 66.12 -90.89 -99.81
CA THR A 107 67.19 -91.00 -100.81
C THR A 107 68.23 -92.09 -100.51
N ARG A 108 68.43 -92.45 -99.23
CA ARG A 108 69.24 -93.62 -98.85
C ARG A 108 68.55 -94.94 -99.19
N VAL A 109 67.23 -95.05 -98.99
CA VAL A 109 66.45 -96.24 -99.37
C VAL A 109 66.47 -96.43 -100.89
N GLU A 110 66.21 -95.38 -101.67
CA GLU A 110 66.25 -95.45 -103.15
C GLU A 110 67.61 -95.94 -103.68
N LYS A 111 68.71 -95.46 -103.11
CA LYS A 111 70.07 -95.91 -103.47
C LYS A 111 70.31 -97.38 -103.14
N LEU A 112 69.81 -97.86 -102.00
CA LEU A 112 69.94 -99.26 -101.58
C LEU A 112 69.07 -100.19 -102.45
N GLU A 113 67.87 -99.77 -102.82
CA GLU A 113 67.00 -100.52 -103.74
C GLU A 113 67.57 -100.58 -105.17
N ALA A 114 68.12 -99.47 -105.66
CA ALA A 114 68.80 -99.42 -106.95
C ALA A 114 70.06 -100.30 -107.00
N GLU A 115 70.89 -100.25 -105.95
CA GLU A 115 72.10 -101.08 -105.83
C GLU A 115 71.76 -102.56 -105.66
N ALA A 116 70.75 -102.91 -104.85
CA ALA A 116 70.28 -104.29 -104.72
C ALA A 116 69.79 -104.84 -106.07
N LYS A 117 69.09 -104.02 -106.87
CA LYS A 117 68.62 -104.40 -108.21
C LYS A 117 69.77 -104.62 -109.19
N THR A 118 70.69 -103.67 -109.33
CA THR A 118 71.82 -103.81 -110.27
C THR A 118 72.80 -104.91 -109.85
N SER A 119 72.99 -105.11 -108.54
CA SER A 119 73.75 -106.22 -107.99
C SER A 119 73.09 -107.57 -108.29
N SER A 120 71.75 -107.67 -108.19
CA SER A 120 71.02 -108.89 -108.58
C SER A 120 71.12 -109.16 -110.07
N GLU A 121 70.96 -108.14 -110.92
CA GLU A 121 71.08 -108.28 -112.38
C GLU A 121 72.49 -108.75 -112.80
N LYS A 122 73.55 -108.18 -112.19
CA LYS A 122 74.93 -108.64 -112.40
C LYS A 122 75.16 -110.06 -111.88
N PHE A 123 74.62 -110.40 -110.71
CA PHE A 123 74.76 -111.74 -110.13
C PHE A 123 74.06 -112.82 -110.97
N ASP A 124 72.90 -112.52 -111.55
CA ASP A 124 72.19 -113.41 -112.46
C ASP A 124 72.97 -113.62 -113.77
N ASP A 125 73.54 -112.56 -114.35
CA ASP A 125 74.36 -112.69 -115.57
C ASP A 125 75.70 -113.39 -115.32
N ILE A 126 76.33 -113.19 -114.16
CA ILE A 126 77.46 -114.01 -113.69
C ILE A 126 77.01 -115.47 -113.57
N SER A 127 75.89 -115.76 -112.90
CA SER A 127 75.36 -117.12 -112.73
C SER A 127 75.05 -117.81 -114.06
N ARG A 128 74.54 -117.07 -115.06
CA ARG A 128 74.37 -117.56 -116.44
C ARG A 128 75.70 -117.87 -117.11
N ARG A 129 76.69 -116.97 -117.04
CA ARG A 129 78.02 -117.17 -117.65
C ARG A 129 78.73 -118.42 -117.12
N TRP A 130 78.64 -118.73 -115.83
CA TRP A 130 79.20 -119.97 -115.26
C TRP A 130 78.73 -121.24 -116.00
N SER A 131 77.44 -121.29 -116.40
CA SER A 131 76.91 -122.43 -117.17
C SER A 131 77.48 -122.54 -118.59
N ALA A 132 77.90 -121.42 -119.19
CA ALA A 132 78.59 -121.39 -120.48
C ALA A 132 80.09 -121.73 -120.34
N THR A 133 80.74 -121.26 -119.27
CA THR A 133 82.14 -121.61 -118.94
C THR A 133 82.32 -123.12 -118.82
N GLN A 134 81.36 -123.82 -118.21
CA GLN A 134 81.37 -125.28 -118.06
C GLN A 134 81.33 -126.06 -119.39
N MET A 135 80.91 -125.43 -120.49
CA MET A 135 80.77 -126.06 -121.82
C MET A 135 82.01 -125.91 -122.72
N LYS A 136 83.10 -125.26 -122.27
CA LYS A 136 84.31 -125.06 -123.08
C LYS A 136 85.37 -126.15 -122.87
N GLU A 137 85.71 -126.85 -123.95
CA GLU A 137 86.73 -127.93 -123.97
C GLU A 137 88.17 -127.41 -124.17
N ILE A 138 88.35 -126.18 -124.68
CA ILE A 138 89.68 -125.61 -124.95
C ILE A 138 90.23 -124.94 -123.68
N PRO A 139 91.39 -125.37 -123.14
CA PRO A 139 91.90 -124.83 -121.86
C PRO A 139 92.27 -123.35 -121.88
N HIS A 140 92.64 -122.79 -123.04
CA HIS A 140 92.98 -121.37 -123.17
C HIS A 140 91.74 -120.48 -123.05
N ASP A 141 90.75 -120.71 -123.91
CA ASP A 141 89.41 -120.12 -123.84
C ASP A 141 88.74 -120.26 -122.45
N LEU A 142 88.91 -121.41 -121.81
CA LEU A 142 88.38 -121.68 -120.48
C LEU A 142 89.07 -120.80 -119.43
N HIS A 143 90.39 -120.63 -119.51
CA HIS A 143 91.13 -119.74 -118.62
C HIS A 143 90.76 -118.26 -118.85
N GLU A 144 90.61 -117.83 -120.10
CA GLU A 144 90.18 -116.48 -120.46
C GLU A 144 88.79 -116.17 -119.87
N MET A 145 87.80 -117.04 -120.10
CA MET A 145 86.46 -116.89 -119.50
C MET A 145 86.47 -116.98 -117.98
N LEU A 146 87.33 -117.79 -117.36
CA LEU A 146 87.47 -117.82 -115.90
C LEU A 146 88.04 -116.49 -115.37
N VAL A 147 88.98 -115.86 -116.07
CA VAL A 147 89.56 -114.56 -115.70
C VAL A 147 88.52 -113.44 -115.85
N GLU A 148 87.77 -113.38 -116.96
CA GLU A 148 86.63 -112.48 -117.12
C GLU A 148 85.60 -112.66 -116.00
N GLN A 149 85.31 -113.90 -115.63
CA GLN A 149 84.31 -114.24 -114.62
C GLN A 149 84.77 -113.90 -113.20
N THR A 150 86.06 -114.05 -112.88
CA THR A 150 86.61 -113.52 -111.62
C THR A 150 86.53 -111.99 -111.58
N GLN A 151 86.91 -111.29 -112.66
CA GLN A 151 86.79 -109.83 -112.74
C GLN A 151 85.33 -109.36 -112.60
N ALA A 152 84.37 -110.10 -113.14
CA ALA A 152 82.94 -109.82 -112.94
C ALA A 152 82.50 -110.00 -111.47
N CYS A 153 83.03 -111.00 -110.76
CA CYS A 153 82.78 -111.16 -109.33
C CYS A 153 83.46 -110.06 -108.50
N ASP A 154 84.72 -109.75 -108.81
CA ASP A 154 85.52 -108.73 -108.12
C ASP A 154 84.88 -107.33 -108.26
N THR A 155 84.39 -106.97 -109.45
CA THR A 155 83.67 -105.68 -109.65
C THR A 155 82.37 -105.57 -108.84
N VAL A 156 81.63 -106.66 -108.65
CA VAL A 156 80.45 -106.68 -107.75
C VAL A 156 80.88 -106.57 -106.28
N ILE A 157 81.99 -107.20 -105.90
CA ILE A 157 82.55 -107.09 -104.54
C ILE A 157 83.04 -105.66 -104.27
N ASP A 158 83.71 -105.01 -105.23
CA ASP A 158 84.16 -103.62 -105.13
C ASP A 158 82.99 -102.64 -105.07
N GLU A 159 81.90 -102.87 -105.80
CA GLU A 159 80.67 -102.08 -105.69
C GLU A 159 80.03 -102.22 -104.30
N LYS A 160 79.96 -103.44 -103.74
CA LYS A 160 79.48 -103.67 -102.36
C LYS A 160 80.40 -103.02 -101.32
N ASN A 161 81.73 -103.13 -101.48
CA ASN A 161 82.70 -102.49 -100.60
C ASN A 161 82.60 -100.96 -100.65
N ASN A 162 82.40 -100.40 -101.84
CA ASN A 162 82.16 -98.96 -102.04
C ASN A 162 80.86 -98.51 -101.35
N LEU A 163 79.76 -99.27 -101.48
CA LEU A 163 78.52 -99.01 -100.75
C LEU A 163 78.73 -99.09 -99.22
N ILE A 164 79.45 -100.09 -98.72
CA ILE A 164 79.77 -100.24 -97.29
C ILE A 164 80.56 -99.02 -96.80
N ASN A 165 81.57 -98.57 -97.54
CA ASN A 165 82.36 -97.38 -97.21
C ASN A 165 81.49 -96.11 -97.21
N GLN A 166 80.56 -95.96 -98.17
CA GLN A 166 79.61 -94.85 -98.21
C GLN A 166 78.63 -94.87 -97.01
N LEU A 167 78.16 -96.05 -96.60
CA LEU A 167 77.29 -96.21 -95.44
C LEU A 167 78.02 -95.95 -94.12
N GLN A 168 79.28 -96.39 -93.99
CA GLN A 168 80.14 -96.09 -92.83
C GLN A 168 80.44 -94.58 -92.74
N MET A 169 80.74 -93.93 -93.87
CA MET A 169 80.92 -92.47 -93.92
C MET A 169 79.62 -91.74 -93.57
N SER A 170 78.47 -92.21 -94.07
CA SER A 170 77.14 -91.68 -93.71
C SER A 170 76.80 -91.87 -92.23
N LEU A 171 77.33 -92.90 -91.57
CA LEU A 171 77.17 -93.12 -90.13
C LEU A 171 78.03 -92.14 -89.35
N HIS A 172 79.32 -91.99 -89.68
CA HIS A 172 80.21 -91.01 -89.04
C HIS A 172 79.67 -89.57 -89.17
N VAL A 173 79.14 -89.19 -90.34
CA VAL A 173 78.51 -87.88 -90.53
C VAL A 173 77.27 -87.72 -89.65
N LYS A 174 76.48 -88.78 -89.42
CA LYS A 174 75.33 -88.75 -88.50
C LYS A 174 75.73 -88.70 -87.02
N ASP A 175 76.81 -89.37 -86.63
CA ASP A 175 77.39 -89.24 -85.29
C ASP A 175 77.93 -87.81 -85.06
N ASP A 176 78.62 -87.23 -86.05
CA ASP A 176 79.07 -85.84 -86.02
C ASP A 176 77.91 -84.83 -85.99
N GLU A 177 76.79 -85.11 -86.64
CA GLU A 177 75.56 -84.30 -86.55
C GLU A 177 74.94 -84.40 -85.16
N TYR A 178 74.74 -85.60 -84.64
CA TYR A 178 74.19 -85.83 -83.29
C TYR A 178 75.01 -85.13 -82.19
N VAL A 179 76.35 -85.14 -82.30
CA VAL A 179 77.24 -84.42 -81.36
C VAL A 179 77.13 -82.89 -81.51
N LYS A 180 76.79 -82.35 -82.68
CA LYS A 180 76.52 -80.90 -82.86
C LYS A 180 75.16 -80.53 -82.28
N ASP A 181 74.13 -81.34 -82.52
CA ASP A 181 72.79 -81.06 -82.02
C ASP A 181 72.68 -81.22 -80.50
N LEU A 182 73.39 -82.18 -79.89
CA LEU A 182 73.53 -82.25 -78.42
C LEU A 182 74.19 -80.99 -77.82
N LYS A 183 75.25 -80.47 -78.45
CA LYS A 183 75.90 -79.22 -77.99
C LYS A 183 74.94 -78.03 -78.10
N LYS A 184 74.23 -77.93 -79.23
CA LYS A 184 73.24 -76.89 -79.48
C LYS A 184 72.06 -76.94 -78.51
N GLN A 185 71.58 -78.15 -78.17
CA GLN A 185 70.57 -78.35 -77.14
C GLN A 185 71.08 -77.95 -75.75
N SER A 186 72.37 -78.16 -75.43
CA SER A 186 72.98 -77.60 -74.21
C SER A 186 72.97 -76.08 -74.25
N GLU A 187 73.48 -75.47 -75.33
CA GLU A 187 73.53 -74.01 -75.53
C GLU A 187 72.13 -73.37 -75.42
N ASP A 188 71.10 -74.03 -75.94
CA ASP A 188 69.69 -73.62 -75.81
C ASP A 188 69.16 -73.73 -74.37
N VAL A 189 69.51 -74.79 -73.64
CA VAL A 189 69.12 -74.97 -72.23
C VAL A 189 69.86 -73.99 -71.32
N ASP A 190 71.16 -73.77 -71.54
CA ASP A 190 71.98 -72.81 -70.81
C ASP A 190 71.46 -71.37 -71.02
N LEU A 191 71.09 -71.01 -72.25
CA LEU A 191 70.43 -69.74 -72.59
C LEU A 191 69.03 -69.61 -71.96
N MET A 192 68.28 -70.71 -71.86
CA MET A 192 66.98 -70.72 -71.18
C MET A 192 67.14 -70.47 -69.68
N ILE A 193 68.13 -71.12 -69.05
CA ILE A 193 68.48 -70.93 -67.63
C ILE A 193 68.94 -69.48 -67.38
N GLU A 194 69.81 -68.91 -68.22
CA GLU A 194 70.25 -67.52 -68.11
C GLU A 194 69.06 -66.54 -68.13
N ARG A 195 68.14 -66.69 -69.10
CA ARG A 195 66.93 -65.86 -69.20
C ARG A 195 65.98 -66.06 -68.02
N MET A 196 65.80 -67.28 -67.53
CA MET A 196 64.98 -67.56 -66.35
C MET A 196 65.58 -66.94 -65.09
N GLU A 197 66.91 -67.03 -64.90
CA GLU A 197 67.59 -66.36 -63.81
C GLU A 197 67.48 -64.83 -63.89
N GLU A 198 67.68 -64.24 -65.07
CA GLU A 198 67.52 -62.80 -65.26
C GLU A 198 66.06 -62.36 -65.02
N GLN A 199 65.07 -63.10 -65.53
CA GLN A 199 63.66 -62.85 -65.27
C GLN A 199 63.35 -62.89 -63.76
N VAL A 200 63.87 -63.89 -63.03
CA VAL A 200 63.70 -63.99 -61.57
C VAL A 200 64.39 -62.83 -60.84
N LYS A 201 65.60 -62.44 -61.22
CA LYS A 201 66.32 -61.29 -60.65
C LYS A 201 65.54 -59.99 -60.87
N ASN A 202 65.05 -59.76 -62.09
CA ASN A 202 64.29 -58.58 -62.48
C ASN A 202 62.91 -58.52 -61.79
N LEU A 203 62.13 -59.61 -61.82
CA LEU A 203 60.87 -59.70 -61.06
C LEU A 203 61.08 -59.46 -59.58
N THR A 204 62.09 -60.10 -58.95
CA THR A 204 62.37 -59.95 -57.52
C THR A 204 62.75 -58.52 -57.16
N LYS A 205 63.46 -57.80 -58.05
CA LYS A 205 63.73 -56.38 -57.88
C LYS A 205 62.45 -55.56 -57.99
N SER A 206 61.68 -55.71 -59.07
CA SER A 206 60.44 -54.95 -59.27
C SER A 206 59.41 -55.21 -58.16
N TYR A 207 59.25 -56.44 -57.66
CA TYR A 207 58.37 -56.69 -56.51
C TYR A 207 58.77 -55.87 -55.27
N ARG A 208 60.07 -55.68 -55.00
CA ARG A 208 60.54 -54.81 -53.90
C ARG A 208 60.30 -53.33 -54.21
N ASP A 209 60.67 -52.88 -55.40
CA ASP A 209 60.53 -51.48 -55.82
C ASP A 209 59.04 -51.05 -55.82
N GLU A 210 58.12 -51.93 -56.21
CA GLU A 210 56.67 -51.70 -56.16
C GLU A 210 56.10 -51.78 -54.73
N LEU A 211 56.55 -52.72 -53.89
CA LEU A 211 56.15 -52.75 -52.47
C LEU A 211 56.55 -51.47 -51.73
N ILE A 212 57.73 -50.91 -52.03
CA ILE A 212 58.19 -49.63 -51.48
C ILE A 212 57.33 -48.46 -52.00
N GLN A 213 56.92 -48.46 -53.28
CA GLN A 213 55.98 -47.46 -53.82
C GLN A 213 54.61 -47.53 -53.12
N ILE A 214 54.10 -48.74 -52.86
CA ILE A 214 52.84 -48.97 -52.12
C ILE A 214 52.95 -48.51 -50.66
N GLU A 215 54.04 -48.85 -49.95
CA GLU A 215 54.23 -48.41 -48.57
C GLU A 215 54.32 -46.88 -48.47
N ASN A 216 55.06 -46.24 -49.38
CA ASN A 216 55.17 -44.79 -49.44
C ASN A 216 53.82 -44.10 -49.70
N SER A 217 53.01 -44.59 -50.64
CA SER A 217 51.70 -43.97 -50.93
C SER A 217 50.70 -44.12 -49.78
N PHE A 218 50.69 -45.26 -49.08
CA PHE A 218 49.90 -45.42 -47.84
C PHE A 218 50.43 -44.55 -46.69
N MET A 219 51.75 -44.34 -46.58
CA MET A 219 52.35 -43.47 -45.57
C MET A 219 52.04 -41.99 -45.85
N GLU A 220 52.04 -41.57 -47.11
CA GLU A 220 51.58 -40.25 -47.54
C GLU A 220 50.07 -40.05 -47.29
N GLU A 221 49.23 -41.03 -47.63
CA GLU A 221 47.79 -41.00 -47.35
C GLU A 221 47.52 -40.86 -45.85
N ARG A 222 48.19 -41.67 -45.02
CA ARG A 222 48.14 -41.55 -43.55
C ARG A 222 48.61 -40.18 -43.07
N GLY A 223 49.66 -39.63 -43.67
CA GLY A 223 50.18 -38.28 -43.38
C GLY A 223 49.17 -37.18 -43.72
N MET A 224 48.50 -37.27 -44.88
CA MET A 224 47.45 -36.35 -45.31
C MET A 224 46.22 -36.42 -44.39
N VAL A 225 45.76 -37.61 -44.02
CA VAL A 225 44.64 -37.82 -43.08
C VAL A 225 44.98 -37.26 -41.70
N LEU A 226 46.17 -37.54 -41.17
CA LEU A 226 46.63 -37.00 -39.88
C LEU A 226 46.73 -35.47 -39.92
N LYS A 227 47.25 -34.87 -41.00
CA LYS A 227 47.33 -33.41 -41.19
C LYS A 227 45.95 -32.77 -41.27
N ASN A 228 45.01 -33.38 -41.99
CA ASN A 228 43.61 -32.90 -42.09
C ASN A 228 42.92 -32.95 -40.71
N ASN A 229 43.00 -34.09 -40.03
CA ASN A 229 42.41 -34.25 -38.69
C ASN A 229 43.05 -33.31 -37.66
N ARG A 230 44.37 -33.06 -37.74
CA ARG A 230 45.07 -32.08 -36.90
C ARG A 230 44.58 -30.65 -37.18
N SER A 231 44.43 -30.28 -38.45
CA SER A 231 43.89 -28.97 -38.86
C SER A 231 42.46 -28.76 -38.35
N LYS A 232 41.58 -29.77 -38.51
CA LYS A 232 40.21 -29.77 -37.97
C LYS A 232 40.22 -29.61 -36.44
N TRP A 233 41.05 -30.38 -35.74
CA TRP A 233 41.19 -30.28 -34.28
C TRP A 233 41.63 -28.88 -33.84
N ASP A 234 42.74 -28.37 -34.39
CA ASP A 234 43.26 -27.06 -34.01
C ASP A 234 42.26 -25.94 -34.31
N GLY A 235 41.57 -25.98 -35.46
CA GLY A 235 40.50 -25.04 -35.82
C GLY A 235 39.29 -25.11 -34.87
N THR A 236 38.85 -26.31 -34.46
CA THR A 236 37.80 -26.43 -33.43
C THR A 236 38.26 -25.90 -32.06
N MET A 237 39.56 -26.00 -31.75
CA MET A 237 40.12 -25.54 -30.48
C MET A 237 40.35 -24.02 -30.46
N THR A 238 40.67 -23.37 -31.60
CA THR A 238 40.68 -21.90 -31.70
C THR A 238 39.27 -21.36 -31.58
N GLN A 239 38.29 -21.91 -32.33
CA GLN A 239 36.88 -21.52 -32.20
C GLN A 239 36.33 -21.72 -30.77
N ARG A 240 36.77 -22.77 -30.06
CA ARG A 240 36.42 -22.95 -28.65
C ARG A 240 36.98 -21.80 -27.80
N ARG A 241 38.28 -21.48 -27.95
CA ARG A 241 38.94 -20.40 -27.22
C ARG A 241 38.31 -19.04 -27.50
N GLU A 242 37.98 -18.76 -28.77
CA GLU A 242 37.31 -17.54 -29.21
C GLU A 242 35.96 -17.38 -28.50
N ARG A 243 35.09 -18.41 -28.50
CA ARG A 243 33.81 -18.39 -27.76
C ARG A 243 33.99 -18.28 -26.24
N GLU A 244 35.01 -18.89 -25.66
CA GLU A 244 35.35 -18.75 -24.23
C GLU A 244 35.80 -17.31 -23.89
N GLU A 245 36.57 -16.68 -24.77
CA GLU A 245 37.00 -15.28 -24.65
C GLU A 245 35.84 -14.29 -24.85
N GLU A 246 34.96 -14.52 -25.82
CA GLU A 246 33.72 -13.76 -26.02
C GLU A 246 32.79 -13.86 -24.80
N TYR A 247 32.59 -15.07 -24.26
CA TYR A 247 31.80 -15.28 -23.05
C TYR A 247 32.41 -14.53 -21.85
N LEU A 248 33.73 -14.55 -21.70
CA LEU A 248 34.43 -13.79 -20.66
C LEU A 248 34.24 -12.28 -20.86
N LYS A 249 34.42 -11.74 -22.07
CA LYS A 249 34.17 -10.32 -22.39
C LYS A 249 32.73 -9.90 -22.08
N MET A 250 31.74 -10.70 -22.48
CA MET A 250 30.33 -10.44 -22.19
C MET A 250 30.00 -10.53 -20.70
N ARG A 251 30.72 -11.38 -19.94
CA ARG A 251 30.61 -11.44 -18.47
C ARG A 251 31.27 -10.23 -17.81
N PHE A 252 32.46 -9.82 -18.24
CA PHE A 252 33.14 -8.62 -17.73
C PHE A 252 32.27 -7.38 -17.95
N LYS A 253 31.80 -7.16 -19.20
CA LYS A 253 30.91 -6.04 -19.50
C LYS A 253 29.64 -6.04 -18.64
N ARG A 254 29.02 -7.19 -18.38
CA ARG A 254 27.86 -7.26 -17.47
C ARG A 254 28.20 -6.86 -16.04
N VAL A 255 29.41 -7.17 -15.56
CA VAL A 255 29.87 -6.73 -14.24
C VAL A 255 30.11 -5.21 -14.23
N GLU A 256 30.75 -4.66 -15.27
CA GLU A 256 30.94 -3.21 -15.46
C GLU A 256 29.59 -2.46 -15.53
N ASP A 257 28.62 -2.98 -16.30
CA ASP A 257 27.27 -2.44 -16.41
C ASP A 257 26.55 -2.43 -15.05
N HIS A 258 26.76 -3.46 -14.21
CA HIS A 258 26.19 -3.54 -12.85
C HIS A 258 26.93 -2.67 -11.83
N GLU A 259 28.24 -2.52 -11.94
CA GLU A 259 29.04 -1.62 -11.09
C GLU A 259 28.67 -0.16 -11.36
N ALA A 260 28.53 0.23 -12.63
CA ALA A 260 28.01 1.54 -13.03
C ALA A 260 26.56 1.78 -12.55
N GLN A 261 25.70 0.76 -12.53
CA GLN A 261 24.36 0.85 -11.95
C GLN A 261 24.40 1.06 -10.43
N LEU A 262 25.28 0.36 -9.72
CA LEU A 262 25.46 0.52 -8.27
C LEU A 262 26.03 1.90 -7.91
N ASP A 263 26.99 2.43 -8.69
CA ASP A 263 27.52 3.77 -8.47
C ASP A 263 26.52 4.87 -8.82
N SER A 264 25.74 4.71 -9.89
CA SER A 264 24.62 5.61 -10.21
C SER A 264 23.56 5.65 -9.09
N LEU A 265 23.24 4.48 -8.52
CA LEU A 265 22.33 4.38 -7.38
C LEU A 265 22.94 5.00 -6.11
N ARG A 266 24.22 4.76 -5.81
CA ARG A 266 24.94 5.43 -4.70
C ARG A 266 24.91 6.94 -4.85
N THR A 267 25.14 7.49 -6.05
CA THR A 267 25.04 8.94 -6.27
C THR A 267 23.62 9.44 -6.03
N HIS A 268 22.61 8.73 -6.56
CA HIS A 268 21.21 9.11 -6.37
C HIS A 268 20.79 9.09 -4.89
N ASP A 269 21.11 8.03 -4.15
CA ASP A 269 20.87 7.92 -2.71
C ASP A 269 21.51 9.09 -1.94
N THR A 270 22.74 9.50 -2.30
CA THR A 270 23.39 10.67 -1.68
C THR A 270 22.76 12.00 -2.09
N GLU A 271 22.23 12.14 -3.31
CA GLU A 271 21.48 13.32 -3.74
C GLU A 271 20.12 13.42 -3.03
N GLU A 272 19.39 12.31 -2.89
CA GLU A 272 18.16 12.24 -2.11
C GLU A 272 18.41 12.56 -0.64
N TYR A 273 19.44 11.97 -0.03
CA TYR A 273 19.84 12.26 1.34
C TYR A 273 20.19 13.74 1.52
N ASN A 274 20.99 14.32 0.61
CA ASN A 274 21.34 15.74 0.66
C ASN A 274 20.11 16.64 0.46
N MET A 275 19.18 16.28 -0.43
CA MET A 275 17.92 17.00 -0.62
C MET A 275 17.03 16.95 0.64
N VAL A 276 16.88 15.78 1.29
CA VAL A 276 16.12 15.63 2.53
C VAL A 276 16.80 16.38 3.68
N LYS A 277 18.14 16.30 3.77
CA LYS A 277 18.94 17.05 4.74
C LYS A 277 18.73 18.56 4.59
N ILE A 278 18.85 19.09 3.37
CA ILE A 278 18.64 20.53 3.10
C ILE A 278 17.22 20.95 3.50
N LYS A 279 16.18 20.17 3.16
CA LYS A 279 14.79 20.45 3.57
C LYS A 279 14.66 20.55 5.08
N LEU A 280 15.17 19.54 5.82
CA LEU A 280 15.13 19.54 7.29
C LEU A 280 15.96 20.67 7.90
N GLU A 281 17.13 20.99 7.34
CA GLU A 281 17.94 22.15 7.77
C GLU A 281 17.21 23.48 7.53
N THR A 282 16.46 23.63 6.43
CA THR A 282 15.62 24.81 6.20
C THR A 282 14.38 24.86 7.10
N ASP A 283 13.73 23.74 7.37
CA ASP A 283 12.58 23.68 8.28
C ASP A 283 12.99 24.03 9.72
N VAL A 284 14.16 23.56 10.18
CA VAL A 284 14.74 23.97 11.46
C VAL A 284 15.03 25.48 11.49
N GLN A 285 15.66 26.05 10.45
CA GLN A 285 15.90 27.50 10.38
C GLN A 285 14.60 28.32 10.42
N ILE A 286 13.54 27.86 9.75
CA ILE A 286 12.22 28.50 9.77
C ILE A 286 11.59 28.41 11.18
N LEU A 287 11.67 27.26 11.83
CA LEU A 287 11.17 27.07 13.20
C LEU A 287 11.97 27.89 14.23
N GLU A 288 13.28 28.00 14.09
CA GLU A 288 14.12 28.88 14.91
C GLU A 288 13.76 30.35 14.72
N GLN A 289 13.52 30.78 13.46
CA GLN A 289 13.07 32.14 13.17
C GLN A 289 11.68 32.43 13.78
N GLN A 290 10.72 31.50 13.65
CA GLN A 290 9.40 31.62 14.26
C GLN A 290 9.49 31.65 15.79
N LEU A 291 10.32 30.80 16.40
CA LEU A 291 10.57 30.78 17.84
C LEU A 291 11.16 32.13 18.31
N GLN A 292 12.10 32.71 17.56
CA GLN A 292 12.72 33.99 17.90
C GLN A 292 11.77 35.18 17.72
N GLN A 293 10.93 35.16 16.68
CA GLN A 293 9.82 36.12 16.53
C GLN A 293 8.82 36.00 17.69
N MET A 294 8.45 34.78 18.08
CA MET A 294 7.54 34.52 19.20
C MET A 294 8.12 34.97 20.55
N LYS A 295 9.42 34.76 20.80
CA LYS A 295 10.10 35.32 21.98
C LYS A 295 10.04 36.85 21.98
N ALA A 296 10.28 37.51 20.85
CA ALA A 296 10.20 38.96 20.75
C ALA A 296 8.78 39.51 20.97
N THR A 297 7.74 38.83 20.45
CA THR A 297 6.34 39.23 20.72
C THR A 297 5.94 38.97 22.17
N TYR A 298 6.39 37.88 22.80
CA TYR A 298 6.19 37.64 24.23
C TYR A 298 6.91 38.67 25.10
N GLN A 299 8.17 39.03 24.80
CA GLN A 299 8.88 40.08 25.54
C GLN A 299 8.15 41.42 25.42
N LEU A 300 7.76 41.83 24.20
CA LEU A 300 6.98 43.05 23.98
C LEU A 300 5.63 43.03 24.72
N ASN A 301 4.98 41.87 24.81
CA ASN A 301 3.73 41.72 25.54
C ASN A 301 3.93 41.68 27.07
N GLN A 302 5.07 41.18 27.55
CA GLN A 302 5.48 41.26 28.95
C GLN A 302 5.79 42.71 29.35
N GLU A 303 6.51 43.47 28.52
CA GLU A 303 6.77 44.90 28.72
C GLU A 303 5.46 45.71 28.73
N LYS A 304 4.52 45.42 27.82
CA LYS A 304 3.16 46.00 27.85
C LYS A 304 2.40 45.61 29.10
N LEU A 305 2.49 44.37 29.57
CA LEU A 305 1.78 43.91 30.76
C LEU A 305 2.35 44.55 32.03
N GLU A 306 3.67 44.65 32.14
CA GLU A 306 4.37 45.36 33.21
C GLU A 306 3.99 46.85 33.22
N TYR A 307 3.96 47.52 32.05
CA TYR A 307 3.47 48.89 31.95
C TYR A 307 2.02 49.04 32.41
N ASN A 308 1.11 48.16 31.96
CA ASN A 308 -0.28 48.16 32.41
C ASN A 308 -0.40 47.89 33.92
N PHE A 309 0.42 46.98 34.47
CA PHE A 309 0.50 46.72 35.90
C PHE A 309 0.99 47.93 36.70
N GLN A 310 2.01 48.65 36.21
CA GLN A 310 2.49 49.89 36.83
C GLN A 310 1.43 51.00 36.78
N VAL A 311 0.70 51.14 35.68
CA VAL A 311 -0.43 52.09 35.56
C VAL A 311 -1.57 51.71 36.51
N LEU A 312 -1.96 50.44 36.58
CA LEU A 312 -2.98 49.96 37.52
C LEU A 312 -2.53 50.15 38.98
N LYS A 313 -1.27 49.85 39.29
CA LYS A 313 -0.68 50.06 40.62
C LYS A 313 -0.67 51.55 41.00
N LYS A 314 -0.32 52.46 40.08
CA LYS A 314 -0.42 53.91 40.32
C LYS A 314 -1.85 54.34 40.56
N ARG A 315 -2.80 53.86 39.75
CA ARG A 315 -4.23 54.09 39.94
C ARG A 315 -4.73 53.53 41.28
N ASP A 316 -4.19 52.42 41.77
CA ASP A 316 -4.57 51.86 43.08
C ASP A 316 -3.88 52.53 44.27
N GLU A 317 -2.67 53.07 44.10
CA GLU A 317 -2.05 54.02 45.04
C GLU A 317 -2.94 55.29 45.15
N GLU A 318 -3.37 55.86 44.03
CA GLU A 318 -4.31 57.01 43.96
C GLU A 318 -5.70 56.68 44.52
N ASN A 319 -6.27 55.52 44.18
CA ASN A 319 -7.54 55.04 44.75
C ASN A 319 -7.40 54.86 46.26
N THR A 320 -6.27 54.37 46.76
CA THR A 320 -6.02 54.15 48.19
C THR A 320 -5.84 55.48 48.93
N ILE A 321 -5.13 56.44 48.35
CA ILE A 321 -5.07 57.82 48.85
C ILE A 321 -6.48 58.42 48.90
N THR A 322 -7.27 58.30 47.83
CA THR A 322 -8.64 58.81 47.72
C THR A 322 -9.57 58.14 48.73
N LYS A 323 -9.53 56.80 48.86
CA LYS A 323 -10.25 56.04 49.91
C LYS A 323 -9.82 56.49 51.31
N SER A 324 -8.54 56.80 51.55
CA SER A 324 -8.07 57.33 52.84
C SER A 324 -8.58 58.73 53.15
N GLN A 325 -8.75 59.59 52.13
CA GLN A 325 -9.31 60.93 52.26
C GLN A 325 -10.83 60.87 52.48
N GLN A 326 -11.53 60.03 51.70
CA GLN A 326 -12.96 59.77 51.88
C GLN A 326 -13.26 59.14 53.24
N LYS A 327 -12.49 58.14 53.69
CA LYS A 327 -12.61 57.56 55.04
C LYS A 327 -12.39 58.64 56.12
N ARG A 328 -11.36 59.48 55.99
CA ARG A 328 -11.15 60.64 56.89
C ARG A 328 -12.25 61.72 56.78
N LYS A 329 -13.02 61.79 55.70
CA LYS A 329 -14.20 62.67 55.57
C LYS A 329 -15.42 62.03 56.22
N ILE A 330 -15.62 60.71 56.02
CA ILE A 330 -16.67 59.92 56.67
C ILE A 330 -16.50 59.97 58.18
N THR A 331 -15.32 59.69 58.74
CA THR A 331 -15.08 59.76 60.19
C THR A 331 -15.44 61.14 60.75
N ARG A 332 -14.97 62.24 60.14
CA ARG A 332 -15.34 63.61 60.56
C ARG A 332 -16.85 63.88 60.48
N LEU A 333 -17.55 63.38 59.47
CA LEU A 333 -19.02 63.49 59.36
C LEU A 333 -19.74 62.60 60.38
N GLN A 334 -19.16 61.47 60.74
CA GLN A 334 -19.68 60.54 61.73
C GLN A 334 -19.46 61.08 63.16
N ASP A 335 -18.36 61.79 63.40
CA ASP A 335 -18.08 62.54 64.63
C ASP A 335 -19.06 63.72 64.79
N THR A 336 -19.31 64.52 63.73
CA THR A 336 -20.31 65.59 63.80
C THR A 336 -21.72 65.03 63.99
N LEU A 337 -22.08 63.96 63.27
CA LEU A 337 -23.37 63.27 63.43
C LEU A 337 -23.53 62.69 64.85
N ASN A 338 -22.49 62.09 65.42
CA ASN A 338 -22.49 61.65 66.81
C ASN A 338 -22.60 62.82 67.79
N SER A 339 -21.97 63.97 67.51
CA SER A 339 -22.13 65.20 68.31
C SER A 339 -23.57 65.74 68.24
N PHE A 340 -24.24 65.64 67.09
CA PHE A 340 -25.64 66.02 66.94
C PHE A 340 -26.57 65.02 67.63
N ARG A 341 -26.32 63.71 67.54
CA ARG A 341 -27.03 62.69 68.33
C ARG A 341 -26.88 62.94 69.84
N LEU A 342 -25.69 63.31 70.32
CA LEU A 342 -25.46 63.61 71.73
C LEU A 342 -26.19 64.90 72.17
N LYS A 343 -26.25 65.92 71.30
CA LYS A 343 -27.06 67.14 71.53
C LYS A 343 -28.55 66.83 71.56
N LEU A 344 -29.05 66.05 70.59
CA LEU A 344 -30.45 65.63 70.51
C LEU A 344 -30.85 64.82 71.76
N ALA A 345 -30.05 63.82 72.14
CA ALA A 345 -30.28 63.02 73.35
C ALA A 345 -30.24 63.85 74.64
N LYS A 346 -29.42 64.92 74.70
CA LYS A 346 -29.46 65.88 75.80
C LYS A 346 -30.74 66.72 75.81
N GLN A 347 -31.22 67.18 74.65
CA GLN A 347 -32.49 67.91 74.55
C GLN A 347 -33.70 67.01 74.86
N GLU A 348 -33.75 65.80 74.31
CA GLU A 348 -34.76 64.80 74.68
C GLU A 348 -34.77 64.52 76.18
N LYS A 349 -33.59 64.39 76.80
CA LYS A 349 -33.49 64.19 78.24
C LYS A 349 -34.03 65.42 78.99
N HIS A 350 -33.63 66.63 78.61
CA HIS A 350 -34.10 67.89 79.19
C HIS A 350 -35.64 67.99 79.12
N TYR A 351 -36.22 67.82 77.94
CA TYR A 351 -37.68 67.85 77.75
C TYR A 351 -38.43 66.73 78.46
N LYS A 352 -37.81 65.55 78.66
CA LYS A 352 -38.36 64.47 79.49
C LYS A 352 -38.32 64.82 80.99
N GLU A 353 -37.25 65.44 81.46
CA GLU A 353 -37.13 65.92 82.85
C GLU A 353 -38.09 67.10 83.13
N GLU A 354 -38.21 68.06 82.21
CA GLU A 354 -39.20 69.16 82.28
C GLU A 354 -40.63 68.64 82.28
N ASN A 355 -41.02 67.79 81.32
CA ASN A 355 -42.36 67.20 81.30
C ASN A 355 -42.65 66.38 82.56
N GLN A 356 -41.66 65.67 83.12
CA GLN A 356 -41.86 64.93 84.37
C GLN A 356 -42.10 65.89 85.55
N SER A 357 -41.32 66.98 85.67
CA SER A 357 -41.57 68.00 86.69
C SER A 357 -42.94 68.68 86.54
N LEU A 358 -43.35 69.03 85.32
CA LEU A 358 -44.66 69.63 85.04
C LEU A 358 -45.81 68.65 85.34
N VAL A 359 -45.65 67.36 85.04
CA VAL A 359 -46.63 66.31 85.38
C VAL A 359 -46.75 66.12 86.90
N ASP A 360 -45.64 66.18 87.64
CA ASP A 360 -45.67 66.01 89.10
C ASP A 360 -46.14 67.28 89.84
N GLU A 361 -45.87 68.48 89.29
CA GLU A 361 -46.51 69.73 89.73
C GLU A 361 -48.02 69.72 89.44
N TYR A 362 -48.44 69.28 88.24
CA TYR A 362 -49.85 69.13 87.89
C TYR A 362 -50.58 68.15 88.83
N LYS A 363 -49.99 66.98 89.12
CA LYS A 363 -50.54 66.04 90.12
C LYS A 363 -50.65 66.70 91.50
N ARG A 364 -49.62 67.41 91.95
CA ARG A 364 -49.60 68.10 93.25
C ARG A 364 -50.72 69.13 93.35
N ILE A 365 -50.96 69.90 92.30
CA ILE A 365 -52.06 70.87 92.22
C ILE A 365 -53.42 70.16 92.18
N ALA A 366 -53.55 69.08 91.39
CA ALA A 366 -54.78 68.29 91.30
C ALA A 366 -55.16 67.61 92.63
N ASP A 367 -54.19 67.11 93.39
CA ASP A 367 -54.45 66.51 94.71
C ASP A 367 -54.70 67.57 95.79
N GLN A 368 -54.05 68.74 95.72
CA GLN A 368 -54.45 69.92 96.53
C GLN A 368 -55.89 70.34 96.23
N TYR A 369 -56.32 70.31 94.96
CA TYR A 369 -57.69 70.61 94.56
C TYR A 369 -58.68 69.55 95.06
N LYS A 370 -58.33 68.24 95.01
CA LYS A 370 -59.14 67.17 95.64
C LYS A 370 -59.25 67.34 97.15
N GLU A 371 -58.18 67.72 97.85
CA GLU A 371 -58.23 68.05 99.27
C GLU A 371 -59.14 69.24 99.56
N LEU A 372 -59.04 70.31 98.76
CA LEU A 372 -59.88 71.49 98.90
C LEU A 372 -61.36 71.14 98.69
N HIS A 373 -61.68 70.32 97.68
CA HIS A 373 -63.04 69.83 97.43
C HIS A 373 -63.57 68.91 98.53
N LYS A 374 -62.72 68.07 99.13
CA LYS A 374 -63.07 67.28 100.33
C LYS A 374 -63.35 68.19 101.53
N LYS A 375 -62.53 69.21 101.75
CA LYS A 375 -62.70 70.21 102.82
C LYS A 375 -63.99 71.01 102.62
N MET A 376 -64.26 71.46 101.39
CA MET A 376 -65.51 72.12 100.99
C MET A 376 -66.74 71.27 101.37
N LYS A 377 -66.80 70.01 100.92
CA LYS A 377 -67.90 69.09 101.25
C LYS A 377 -68.03 68.82 102.75
N HIS A 378 -66.92 68.75 103.49
CA HIS A 378 -66.95 68.58 104.94
C HIS A 378 -67.46 69.83 105.67
N PHE A 379 -67.07 71.04 105.25
CA PHE A 379 -67.59 72.29 105.79
C PHE A 379 -69.09 72.42 105.51
N SER A 380 -69.55 72.28 104.27
CA SER A 380 -70.99 72.35 103.95
C SER A 380 -71.84 71.36 104.75
N ALA A 381 -71.36 70.12 104.94
CA ALA A 381 -72.04 69.12 105.77
C ALA A 381 -72.01 69.43 107.29
N THR A 382 -71.04 70.23 107.75
CA THR A 382 -70.91 70.67 109.15
C THR A 382 -71.76 71.90 109.42
N ASP A 383 -71.72 72.88 108.53
CA ASP A 383 -72.52 74.10 108.59
C ASP A 383 -74.02 73.78 108.45
N TRP A 384 -74.40 72.81 107.60
CA TRP A 384 -75.78 72.31 107.53
C TRP A 384 -76.26 71.75 108.89
N LYS A 385 -75.47 70.89 109.54
CA LYS A 385 -75.81 70.37 110.88
C LYS A 385 -75.89 71.47 111.94
N LYS A 386 -75.01 72.48 111.84
CA LYS A 386 -74.98 73.63 112.74
C LYS A 386 -76.22 74.50 112.57
N PHE A 387 -76.64 74.74 111.33
CA PHE A 387 -77.89 75.42 110.98
C PHE A 387 -79.11 74.64 111.47
N GLU A 388 -79.19 73.33 111.22
CA GLU A 388 -80.30 72.48 111.69
C GLU A 388 -80.42 72.47 113.23
N SER A 389 -79.29 72.48 113.95
CA SER A 389 -79.28 72.57 115.41
C SER A 389 -79.75 73.93 115.93
N ILE A 390 -79.37 75.03 115.28
CA ILE A 390 -79.81 76.38 115.66
C ILE A 390 -81.30 76.57 115.36
N TRP A 391 -81.77 76.04 114.23
CA TRP A 391 -83.19 76.10 113.85
C TRP A 391 -84.08 75.44 114.90
N LYS A 392 -83.72 74.23 115.35
CA LYS A 392 -84.48 73.49 116.38
C LYS A 392 -84.49 74.21 117.74
N MET A 393 -83.35 74.81 118.14
CA MET A 393 -83.26 75.59 119.38
C MET A 393 -84.22 76.79 119.38
N ASN A 394 -84.19 77.59 118.30
CA ASN A 394 -85.06 78.76 118.15
C ASN A 394 -86.55 78.36 118.07
N GLU A 395 -86.87 77.20 117.49
CA GLU A 395 -88.24 76.68 117.42
C GLU A 395 -88.81 76.31 118.81
N GLU A 396 -87.96 75.88 119.76
CA GLU A 396 -88.36 75.63 121.15
C GLU A 396 -88.54 76.94 121.94
N GLU A 397 -87.61 77.89 121.82
CA GLU A 397 -87.72 79.20 122.49
C GLU A 397 -89.01 79.95 122.12
N VAL A 398 -89.38 79.95 120.84
CA VAL A 398 -90.63 80.57 120.36
C VAL A 398 -91.86 79.88 120.93
N LYS A 399 -91.86 78.55 121.08
CA LYS A 399 -93.00 77.81 121.66
C LYS A 399 -93.19 78.13 123.14
N ASP A 400 -92.14 78.41 123.89
CA ASP A 400 -92.25 78.79 125.31
C ASP A 400 -92.66 80.26 125.49
N LEU A 401 -92.20 81.17 124.62
CA LEU A 401 -92.71 82.55 124.57
C LEU A 401 -94.23 82.60 124.30
N VAL A 402 -94.73 81.79 123.36
CA VAL A 402 -96.19 81.70 123.10
C VAL A 402 -96.97 81.22 124.33
N LYS A 403 -96.44 80.25 125.09
CA LYS A 403 -97.06 79.79 126.36
C LYS A 403 -97.08 80.89 127.43
N GLN A 404 -96.06 81.75 127.50
CA GLN A 404 -96.04 82.88 128.43
C GLN A 404 -97.09 83.95 128.06
N VAL A 405 -97.21 84.29 126.78
CA VAL A 405 -98.22 85.25 126.30
C VAL A 405 -99.64 84.75 126.59
N LEU A 406 -99.94 83.47 126.36
CA LEU A 406 -101.24 82.87 126.69
C LEU A 406 -101.57 82.90 128.19
N LYS A 407 -100.57 82.74 129.07
CA LYS A 407 -100.77 82.90 130.53
C LYS A 407 -100.99 84.36 130.95
N ALA A 408 -100.30 85.31 130.32
CA ALA A 408 -100.52 86.72 130.58
C ALA A 408 -101.95 87.13 130.17
N ASP A 409 -102.42 86.67 129.01
CA ASP A 409 -103.76 86.91 128.50
C ASP A 409 -104.87 86.39 129.44
N GLN A 410 -104.73 85.15 129.93
CA GLN A 410 -105.63 84.60 130.95
C GLN A 410 -105.67 85.47 132.21
N THR A 411 -104.50 85.87 132.72
CA THR A 411 -104.39 86.64 133.97
C THR A 411 -105.06 88.01 133.85
N ILE A 412 -104.93 88.68 132.70
CA ILE A 412 -105.57 89.99 132.44
C ILE A 412 -107.10 89.84 132.37
N HIS A 413 -107.60 88.86 131.62
CA HIS A 413 -109.04 88.64 131.47
C HIS A 413 -109.74 88.30 132.79
N GLU A 414 -109.19 87.37 133.58
CA GLU A 414 -109.78 86.95 134.85
C GLU A 414 -109.69 88.04 135.94
N GLN A 415 -108.58 88.78 136.04
CA GLN A 415 -108.34 89.67 137.18
C GLN A 415 -108.72 91.13 136.96
N GLN A 416 -108.69 91.65 135.71
CA GLN A 416 -108.97 93.07 135.45
C GLN A 416 -110.32 93.35 134.77
N LEU A 417 -110.89 92.37 134.05
CA LEU A 417 -112.07 92.60 133.21
C LEU A 417 -113.37 91.98 133.74
N GLY A 418 -113.31 91.09 134.72
CA GLY A 418 -114.52 90.48 135.34
C GLY A 418 -115.32 89.59 134.38
N LEU A 419 -114.69 89.11 133.32
CA LEU A 419 -115.28 88.27 132.26
C LEU A 419 -114.62 86.88 132.28
N GLN A 420 -115.37 85.83 131.92
CA GLN A 420 -114.79 84.49 131.80
C GLN A 420 -113.86 84.41 130.58
N TRP A 421 -112.57 84.24 130.83
CA TRP A 421 -111.57 84.01 129.78
C TRP A 421 -111.89 82.76 128.96
N HIS A 422 -111.73 82.85 127.64
CA HIS A 422 -111.89 81.75 126.71
C HIS A 422 -110.71 81.79 125.73
N GLN A 423 -109.94 80.70 125.68
CA GLN A 423 -108.68 80.62 124.92
C GLN A 423 -108.90 80.83 123.41
N PRO A 424 -108.19 81.78 122.77
CA PRO A 424 -108.26 81.98 121.31
C PRO A 424 -107.81 80.74 120.52
N ASN A 425 -108.68 80.25 119.64
CA ASN A 425 -108.43 79.08 118.80
C ASN A 425 -107.64 79.48 117.54
N VAL A 426 -106.32 79.27 117.56
CA VAL A 426 -105.42 79.55 116.42
C VAL A 426 -104.54 78.34 116.12
N TYR A 427 -104.70 77.79 114.92
CA TYR A 427 -104.23 76.46 114.49
C TYR A 427 -102.74 76.41 114.08
N VAL A 428 -101.86 77.17 114.75
CA VAL A 428 -100.51 77.53 114.26
C VAL A 428 -99.39 77.08 115.23
N VAL A 429 -99.31 75.78 115.49
CA VAL A 429 -98.27 75.18 116.39
C VAL A 429 -97.50 74.02 115.72
N SER A 430 -97.71 73.78 114.42
CA SER A 430 -97.05 72.71 113.66
C SER A 430 -96.41 73.24 112.37
N LEU A 431 -95.16 73.69 112.45
CA LEU A 431 -94.33 74.02 111.28
C LEU A 431 -93.28 72.93 111.06
N GLN A 432 -93.39 72.21 109.94
CA GLN A 432 -92.27 71.53 109.29
C GLN A 432 -92.01 72.23 107.96
N LEU A 433 -90.76 72.51 107.64
CA LEU A 433 -90.31 73.17 106.40
C LEU A 433 -89.10 72.42 105.83
N THR A 434 -88.98 72.31 104.50
CA THR A 434 -88.13 71.30 103.83
C THR A 434 -87.45 71.77 102.53
N GLY A 435 -86.16 71.44 102.33
CA GLY A 435 -85.46 71.38 101.03
C GLY A 435 -84.89 72.71 100.48
N PRO A 436 -83.70 72.72 99.82
CA PRO A 436 -83.55 72.46 98.35
C PRO A 436 -82.15 71.86 97.93
N LEU A 437 -81.62 72.00 96.69
CA LEU A 437 -81.81 71.22 95.42
C LEU A 437 -80.53 71.33 94.48
N GLU A 438 -80.48 70.67 93.29
CA GLU A 438 -79.28 70.50 92.39
C GLU A 438 -79.47 70.89 90.87
N THR A 439 -78.42 70.82 90.00
CA THR A 439 -78.38 71.29 88.56
C THR A 439 -77.42 70.49 87.59
N GLN A 440 -77.46 70.69 86.24
CA GLN A 440 -76.80 69.87 85.15
C GLN A 440 -76.25 70.65 83.89
N GLU A 441 -75.45 70.01 82.98
CA GLU A 441 -75.16 70.26 81.50
C GLU A 441 -73.99 69.33 80.97
N GLN A 442 -73.50 69.17 79.70
CA GLN A 442 -74.00 69.00 78.29
C GLN A 442 -72.87 68.46 77.31
N ASP A 443 -73.11 68.13 76.01
CA ASP A 443 -72.19 67.39 75.04
C ASP A 443 -72.08 67.92 73.54
N PRO A 444 -71.08 67.50 72.68
CA PRO A 444 -70.80 68.03 71.30
C PRO A 444 -70.90 67.05 70.06
N ARG A 445 -70.50 67.48 68.83
CA ARG A 445 -70.76 66.86 67.47
C ARG A 445 -69.52 66.74 66.49
N PRO A 446 -69.59 65.96 65.36
CA PRO A 446 -68.48 65.71 64.39
C PRO A 446 -68.34 66.69 63.18
N SER A 447 -67.39 66.44 62.25
CA SER A 447 -66.87 67.39 61.22
C SER A 447 -66.61 66.79 59.80
N ALA A 448 -66.68 67.63 58.75
CA ALA A 448 -66.68 67.25 57.32
C ALA A 448 -65.46 66.49 56.77
N HIS A 449 -64.26 66.61 57.37
CA HIS A 449 -63.11 65.80 56.95
C HIS A 449 -63.40 64.28 57.07
N SER A 450 -64.29 63.89 57.99
CA SER A 450 -64.75 62.50 58.11
C SER A 450 -65.57 62.06 56.90
N TYR A 451 -66.50 62.90 56.43
CA TYR A 451 -67.42 62.61 55.32
C TYR A 451 -66.68 62.42 53.99
N ALA A 452 -65.74 63.31 53.67
CA ALA A 452 -64.92 63.17 52.46
C ALA A 452 -64.05 61.90 52.47
N LYS A 453 -63.51 61.54 53.64
CA LYS A 453 -62.75 60.29 53.82
C LYS A 453 -63.63 59.06 53.62
N GLU A 454 -64.86 59.09 54.14
CA GLU A 454 -65.83 58.00 54.03
C GLU A 454 -66.32 57.78 52.59
N ILE A 455 -66.53 58.86 51.82
CA ILE A 455 -66.89 58.77 50.39
C ILE A 455 -65.74 58.16 49.56
N VAL A 456 -64.50 58.62 49.75
CA VAL A 456 -63.35 58.09 48.99
C VAL A 456 -63.07 56.62 49.35
N THR A 457 -63.17 56.22 50.62
CA THR A 457 -63.00 54.81 51.00
C THR A 457 -64.18 53.93 50.60
N ALA A 458 -65.41 54.45 50.54
CA ALA A 458 -66.54 53.72 49.97
C ALA A 458 -66.35 53.48 48.46
N ALA A 459 -65.89 54.49 47.72
CA ALA A 459 -65.60 54.38 46.28
C ALA A 459 -64.47 53.38 45.98
N ALA A 460 -63.40 53.35 46.78
CA ALA A 460 -62.28 52.42 46.61
C ALA A 460 -62.65 50.95 46.88
N ASN A 461 -63.70 50.67 47.66
CA ASN A 461 -64.20 49.32 47.92
C ASN A 461 -65.20 48.82 46.87
N LEU A 462 -65.62 49.65 45.91
CA LEU A 462 -66.49 49.27 44.79
C LEU A 462 -65.62 48.94 43.56
N GLY A 463 -65.45 47.64 43.31
CA GLY A 463 -64.70 47.14 42.16
C GLY A 463 -65.31 47.55 40.80
N SER A 464 -64.47 47.53 39.76
CA SER A 464 -64.70 48.15 38.44
C SER A 464 -65.74 47.49 37.51
N ASP A 465 -66.75 46.82 38.08
CA ASP A 465 -67.87 46.18 37.37
C ASP A 465 -69.24 46.59 37.97
N ALA A 466 -69.29 47.63 38.82
CA ALA A 466 -70.51 48.23 39.33
C ALA A 466 -70.93 49.45 38.51
N ASP A 467 -72.22 49.56 38.19
CA ASP A 467 -72.82 50.70 37.49
C ASP A 467 -72.88 51.94 38.42
N GLU A 468 -71.81 52.74 38.43
CA GLU A 468 -71.61 53.91 39.30
C GLU A 468 -72.75 54.95 39.25
N SER A 469 -73.62 54.88 38.23
CA SER A 469 -74.74 55.79 38.03
C SER A 469 -75.91 55.62 39.02
N LYS A 470 -75.98 54.53 39.80
CA LYS A 470 -77.19 54.12 40.56
C LYS A 470 -77.07 54.05 42.09
N VAL A 471 -75.91 54.34 42.67
CA VAL A 471 -75.74 54.33 44.14
C VAL A 471 -75.99 55.72 44.73
N LYS A 472 -76.84 55.81 45.76
CA LYS A 472 -77.08 57.02 46.58
C LYS A 472 -76.33 56.92 47.91
N ILE A 473 -75.83 58.06 48.41
CA ILE A 473 -75.05 58.14 49.67
C ILE A 473 -76.00 58.28 50.88
N THR A 474 -76.98 59.19 50.79
CA THR A 474 -77.97 59.45 51.84
C THR A 474 -79.40 59.50 51.25
N PRO A 475 -80.46 59.18 52.03
CA PRO A 475 -81.82 59.09 51.48
C PRO A 475 -82.42 60.44 51.05
N GLU A 476 -81.88 61.56 51.55
CA GLU A 476 -82.43 62.91 51.32
C GLU A 476 -81.67 63.70 50.24
N SER A 477 -80.56 63.16 49.72
CA SER A 477 -79.84 63.74 48.58
C SER A 477 -80.30 63.14 47.24
N ASN A 478 -80.39 63.98 46.20
CA ASN A 478 -80.83 63.57 44.86
C ASN A 478 -79.69 63.28 43.88
N LEU A 479 -78.48 63.06 44.41
CA LEU A 479 -77.24 63.00 43.64
C LEU A 479 -76.59 61.62 43.77
N SER A 480 -75.93 61.16 42.70
CA SER A 480 -75.30 59.84 42.65
C SER A 480 -73.86 59.86 43.17
N LEU A 481 -73.44 58.75 43.76
CA LEU A 481 -72.08 58.54 44.26
C LEU A 481 -71.01 58.84 43.19
N GLY A 482 -71.23 58.39 41.95
CA GLY A 482 -70.33 58.64 40.83
C GLY A 482 -70.19 60.12 40.46
N LEU A 483 -71.25 60.92 40.57
CA LEU A 483 -71.19 62.36 40.27
C LEU A 483 -70.38 63.12 41.33
N VAL A 484 -70.60 62.81 42.62
CA VAL A 484 -69.84 63.41 43.73
C VAL A 484 -68.36 63.00 43.66
N LYS A 485 -68.07 61.73 43.32
CA LYS A 485 -66.71 61.24 43.05
C LYS A 485 -66.03 62.01 41.91
N GLN A 486 -66.68 62.13 40.75
CA GLN A 486 -66.13 62.88 39.62
C GLN A 486 -65.88 64.36 39.95
N LEU A 487 -66.78 64.99 40.72
CA LEU A 487 -66.60 66.39 41.15
C LEU A 487 -65.42 66.54 42.13
N LEU A 488 -65.20 65.57 43.02
CA LEU A 488 -64.02 65.53 43.90
C LEU A 488 -62.72 65.26 43.13
N GLU A 489 -62.75 64.42 42.09
CA GLU A 489 -61.60 64.18 41.19
C GLU A 489 -61.26 65.43 40.35
N VAL A 490 -62.25 66.09 39.75
CA VAL A 490 -62.07 67.36 39.02
C VAL A 490 -61.53 68.46 39.95
N LEU A 491 -62.01 68.55 41.19
CA LEU A 491 -61.43 69.45 42.20
C LEU A 491 -59.97 69.09 42.55
N CYS A 492 -59.59 67.80 42.54
CA CYS A 492 -58.21 67.40 42.78
C CYS A 492 -57.25 67.76 41.65
N ASP A 493 -57.72 67.82 40.40
CA ASP A 493 -56.89 68.11 39.23
C ASP A 493 -56.88 69.60 38.87
N GLU A 494 -58.04 70.24 38.69
CA GLU A 494 -58.15 71.67 38.37
C GLU A 494 -57.90 72.58 39.58
N GLY A 495 -58.22 72.12 40.80
CA GLY A 495 -57.97 72.86 42.05
C GLY A 495 -56.50 72.98 42.45
N GLY A 496 -55.58 72.45 41.64
CA GLY A 496 -54.14 72.44 41.91
C GLY A 496 -53.48 73.81 42.09
N PHE A 497 -54.14 74.91 41.69
CA PHE A 497 -53.67 76.29 41.90
C PHE A 497 -53.90 76.84 43.32
N LEU A 498 -54.83 76.25 44.08
CA LEU A 498 -55.11 76.62 45.49
C LEU A 498 -54.09 76.01 46.47
N MET A 499 -53.20 75.16 45.98
CA MET A 499 -52.20 74.42 46.75
C MET A 499 -50.84 75.14 46.72
N GLU A 500 -50.15 75.23 47.88
CA GLU A 500 -48.76 75.71 47.87
C GLU A 500 -47.86 74.87 46.94
N GLU A 501 -47.02 75.54 46.16
CA GLU A 501 -46.11 74.90 45.20
C GLU A 501 -45.13 73.91 45.86
N LYS A 502 -44.82 74.12 47.15
CA LYS A 502 -44.02 73.21 47.99
C LYS A 502 -44.78 71.93 48.35
N LEU A 503 -46.08 72.05 48.65
CA LEU A 503 -46.94 70.93 49.01
C LEU A 503 -47.18 70.02 47.80
N ASN A 504 -47.40 70.59 46.61
CA ASN A 504 -47.46 69.84 45.35
C ASN A 504 -46.17 69.05 45.06
N LYS A 505 -44.98 69.60 45.39
CA LYS A 505 -43.69 68.90 45.25
C LYS A 505 -43.48 67.78 46.27
N LEU A 506 -44.04 67.91 47.48
CA LEU A 506 -43.98 66.88 48.54
C LEU A 506 -44.94 65.70 48.28
N LEU A 507 -46.05 65.91 47.57
CA LEU A 507 -47.07 64.89 47.29
C LEU A 507 -46.78 64.01 46.06
N GLN A 508 -45.77 64.35 45.24
CA GLN A 508 -45.42 63.59 44.04
C GLN A 508 -45.06 62.09 44.21
N PRO A 509 -44.54 61.59 45.35
CA PRO A 509 -44.21 60.17 45.51
C PRO A 509 -45.27 59.30 46.22
N LEU A 510 -46.40 59.86 46.67
CA LEU A 510 -47.47 59.09 47.36
C LEU A 510 -48.43 58.39 46.40
N GLN A 511 -49.20 57.41 46.89
CA GLN A 511 -50.26 56.75 46.11
C GLN A 511 -51.39 57.73 45.74
N SER A 512 -52.17 57.42 44.70
CA SER A 512 -53.12 58.36 44.10
C SER A 512 -54.25 58.77 45.06
N GLU A 513 -54.75 57.84 45.86
CA GLU A 513 -55.84 58.05 46.83
C GLU A 513 -55.40 58.89 48.05
N GLU A 514 -54.20 58.64 48.58
CA GLU A 514 -53.63 59.46 49.66
C GLU A 514 -53.36 60.89 49.17
N ARG A 515 -52.94 61.03 47.91
CA ARG A 515 -52.68 62.30 47.24
C ARG A 515 -53.97 63.11 47.00
N SER A 516 -55.07 62.47 46.60
CA SER A 516 -56.36 63.16 46.43
C SER A 516 -56.93 63.60 47.78
N LEU A 517 -56.92 62.75 48.81
CA LEU A 517 -57.40 63.12 50.15
C LEU A 517 -56.65 64.30 50.78
N ILE A 518 -55.33 64.38 50.65
CA ILE A 518 -54.54 65.51 51.18
C ILE A 518 -54.75 66.79 50.33
N ARG A 519 -54.98 66.65 49.01
CA ARG A 519 -55.43 67.78 48.18
C ARG A 519 -56.80 68.30 48.62
N LEU A 520 -57.77 67.40 48.85
CA LEU A 520 -59.12 67.77 49.28
C LEU A 520 -59.12 68.49 50.64
N ASP A 521 -58.38 68.03 51.65
CA ASP A 521 -58.32 68.72 52.95
C ASP A 521 -57.75 70.15 52.84
N ALA A 522 -56.74 70.35 52.00
CA ALA A 522 -56.15 71.67 51.74
C ALA A 522 -57.09 72.56 50.91
N ILE A 523 -57.77 72.01 49.90
CA ILE A 523 -58.75 72.73 49.07
C ILE A 523 -60.00 73.10 49.89
N PHE A 524 -60.50 72.21 50.75
CA PHE A 524 -61.62 72.52 51.65
C PHE A 524 -61.27 73.61 52.68
N LYS A 525 -60.02 73.65 53.18
CA LYS A 525 -59.54 74.80 53.97
C LYS A 525 -59.42 76.08 53.15
N ALA A 526 -59.00 76.01 51.89
CA ALA A 526 -58.91 77.19 51.01
C ALA A 526 -60.28 77.74 50.57
N LEU A 527 -61.30 76.87 50.46
CA LEU A 527 -62.68 77.20 50.10
C LEU A 527 -63.62 77.35 51.32
N ASN A 528 -63.09 77.16 52.53
CA ASN A 528 -63.79 77.24 53.82
C ASN A 528 -65.03 76.33 53.97
N ILE A 529 -64.90 75.06 53.57
CA ILE A 529 -65.95 74.04 53.60
C ILE A 529 -65.80 73.20 54.88
N GLU A 530 -66.74 73.36 55.82
CA GLU A 530 -66.63 72.80 57.19
C GLU A 530 -67.71 71.77 57.55
N THR A 531 -68.85 71.74 56.85
CA THR A 531 -69.97 70.83 57.14
C THR A 531 -70.35 69.92 55.97
N GLU A 532 -71.06 68.82 56.26
CA GLU A 532 -71.58 67.86 55.28
C GLU A 532 -72.48 68.53 54.23
N ASP A 533 -73.34 69.45 54.67
CA ASP A 533 -74.23 70.23 53.79
C ASP A 533 -73.46 71.10 52.79
N ASP A 534 -72.26 71.58 53.13
CA ASP A 534 -71.46 72.42 52.24
C ASP A 534 -70.83 71.62 51.08
N VAL A 535 -70.41 70.39 51.34
CA VAL A 535 -69.98 69.45 50.30
C VAL A 535 -71.17 69.08 49.39
N ASN A 536 -72.35 68.83 49.97
CA ASN A 536 -73.54 68.51 49.20
C ASN A 536 -74.03 69.69 48.33
N LYS A 537 -73.90 70.95 48.79
CA LYS A 537 -74.22 72.16 48.01
C LYS A 537 -73.41 72.28 46.72
N LEU A 538 -72.11 71.97 46.73
CA LEU A 538 -71.24 72.03 45.55
C LEU A 538 -71.77 71.19 44.37
N SER A 539 -72.42 70.06 44.65
CA SER A 539 -72.88 69.13 43.63
C SER A 539 -74.17 69.53 42.89
N ASN A 540 -74.76 70.70 43.21
CA ASN A 540 -75.93 71.25 42.52
C ASN A 540 -75.57 72.29 41.42
N TYR A 541 -74.29 72.40 41.06
CA TYR A 541 -73.73 73.33 40.07
C TYR A 541 -72.95 72.60 38.98
#